data_AF-A0A7W0G8U6-F1
#
_entry.id   AF-A0A7W0G8U6-F1
#
_cell.length_a   1.000
_cell.length_b   1.000
_cell.length_c   1.000
_cell.angle_alpha   90.00
_cell.angle_beta   90.00
_cell.angle_gamma   90.00
#
_symmetry.space_group_name_H-M   'P 1'
#
loop_
_entity.id
_entity.type
_entity.pdbx_description
1 polymer ?
#
loop_
_entity_poly.entity_id
_entity_poly.type
_entity_poly.pdbx_seq_one_letter_code
_entity_poly.pdbx_strand_id
1 'polypeptide(L)' 'MRDGSWTIDSCSAADITALATALEISETTASILVRRGYTDVEEARAFLEGERAPHDPYLLGDMT' A
#
# COMPACT_ATOMS: atom_id res chain seq x y z
N MET A 1 25.42 -5.43 -2.43
CA MET A 1 25.10 -5.77 -1.03
C MET A 1 26.40 -6.01 -0.29
N ARG A 2 26.76 -5.24 0.74
CA ARG A 2 28.05 -5.41 1.46
C ARG A 2 27.91 -5.93 2.91
N ASP A 3 26.72 -5.87 3.52
CA ASP A 3 26.51 -6.31 4.92
C ASP A 3 25.29 -7.25 5.15
N GLY A 4 24.57 -7.65 4.09
CA GLY A 4 23.49 -8.65 4.17
C GLY A 4 22.24 -8.27 4.98
N SER A 5 22.16 -7.06 5.54
CA SER A 5 20.98 -6.57 6.26
C SER A 5 19.93 -6.02 5.30
N TRP A 6 18.67 -6.45 5.50
CA TRP A 6 17.51 -5.88 4.84
C TRP A 6 16.69 -5.12 5.89
N THR A 7 16.58 -3.81 5.71
CA THR A 7 15.81 -2.94 6.60
C THR A 7 14.61 -2.39 5.85
N ILE A 8 13.60 -1.97 6.61
CA ILE A 8 12.46 -1.23 6.11
C ILE A 8 12.26 -0.02 7.01
N ASP A 9 11.85 1.10 6.43
CA ASP A 9 11.59 2.30 7.20
C ASP A 9 10.40 2.10 8.15
N SER A 10 10.50 2.74 9.31
CA SER A 10 9.38 2.88 10.24
C SER A 10 8.25 3.69 9.59
N CYS A 11 7.00 3.37 9.91
CA CYS A 11 5.84 4.16 9.50
C CYS A 11 5.02 4.59 10.72
N SER A 12 4.15 5.59 10.52
CA SER A 12 3.32 6.18 11.57
C SER A 12 2.36 5.16 12.19
N ALA A 13 2.52 4.88 13.48
CA ALA A 13 1.60 4.02 14.22
C ALA A 13 0.19 4.62 14.34
N ALA A 14 0.09 5.95 14.41
CA ALA A 14 -1.20 6.65 14.46
C ALA A 14 -1.99 6.44 13.17
N ASP A 15 -1.34 6.55 12.01
CA ASP A 15 -1.99 6.33 10.71
C ASP A 15 -2.40 4.86 10.54
N ILE A 16 -1.59 3.91 11.05
CA ILE A 16 -1.94 2.48 11.08
C ILE A 16 -3.23 2.25 11.86
N THR A 17 -3.30 2.73 13.11
CA THR A 17 -4.47 2.54 13.97
C THR A 17 -5.71 3.24 13.38
N ALA A 18 -5.53 4.43 12.80
CA ALA A 18 -6.61 5.16 12.16
C ALA A 18 -7.21 4.38 10.98
N LEU A 19 -6.36 3.87 10.06
CA LEU A 19 -6.82 3.09 8.92
C LEU A 19 -7.38 1.73 9.30
N ALA A 20 -6.73 1.01 10.22
CA ALA A 20 -7.21 -0.28 10.71
C ALA A 20 -8.63 -0.17 11.28
N THR A 21 -8.86 0.88 12.07
CA THR A 21 -10.18 1.17 12.64
C THR A 21 -11.19 1.58 11.58
N ALA A 22 -10.85 2.55 10.72
CA ALA A 22 -11.78 3.13 9.75
C ALA A 22 -12.20 2.15 8.64
N LEU A 23 -11.34 1.20 8.29
CA LEU A 23 -11.58 0.22 7.23
C LEU A 23 -11.88 -1.19 7.77
N GLU A 24 -11.91 -1.36 9.10
CA GLU A 24 -12.13 -2.65 9.77
C GLU A 24 -11.18 -3.76 9.27
N ILE A 25 -9.91 -3.40 9.06
CA ILE A 25 -8.85 -4.30 8.61
C ILE A 25 -7.82 -4.53 9.72
N SER A 26 -7.00 -5.58 9.56
CA SER A 26 -5.89 -5.82 10.49
C SER A 26 -4.85 -4.70 10.44
N GLU A 27 -4.18 -4.43 11.58
CA GLU A 27 -3.05 -3.49 11.63
C GLU A 27 -1.93 -3.86 10.65
N THR A 28 -1.70 -5.16 10.41
CA THR A 28 -0.73 -5.62 9.41
C THR A 28 -1.08 -5.08 8.02
N THR A 29 -2.35 -5.20 7.61
CA THR A 29 -2.83 -4.67 6.33
C THR A 29 -2.72 -3.15 6.28
N ALA A 30 -3.18 -2.45 7.32
CA ALA A 30 -3.07 -0.99 7.42
C ALA A 30 -1.60 -0.53 7.34
N SER A 31 -0.67 -1.26 7.96
CA SER A 31 0.76 -0.95 7.92
C SER A 31 1.40 -1.09 6.54
N ILE A 32 0.84 -1.93 5.68
CA ILE A 32 1.24 -2.03 4.27
C ILE A 32 0.71 -0.82 3.49
N LEU A 33 -0.52 -0.40 3.76
CA LEU A 33 -1.14 0.76 3.11
C LEU A 33 -0.38 2.06 3.44
N VAL A 34 -0.09 2.30 4.72
CA VAL A 34 0.70 3.48 5.14
C VAL A 34 2.08 3.48 4.49
N ARG A 35 2.78 2.33 4.43
CA ARG A 35 4.10 2.23 3.76
C ARG A 35 4.03 2.45 2.25
N ARG A 36 2.88 2.19 1.62
CA ARG A 36 2.62 2.49 0.21
C ARG A 36 2.21 3.95 -0.02
N GLY A 37 2.07 4.75 1.04
CA GLY A 37 1.70 6.16 0.97
C GLY A 37 0.20 6.42 1.10
N TYR A 38 -0.63 5.39 1.36
CA TYR A 38 -2.05 5.60 1.62
C TYR A 38 -2.24 5.94 3.09
N THR A 39 -2.40 7.22 3.39
CA THR A 39 -2.76 7.72 4.73
C THR A 39 -4.17 8.27 4.79
N ASP A 40 -4.81 8.45 3.64
CA ASP A 40 -6.23 8.80 3.52
C ASP A 40 -7.11 7.55 3.44
N VAL A 41 -8.26 7.58 4.12
CA VAL A 41 -9.18 6.44 4.24
C VAL A 41 -9.82 6.09 2.89
N GLU A 42 -10.19 7.09 2.11
CA GLU A 42 -10.88 6.89 0.83
C GLU A 42 -9.91 6.38 -0.23
N GLU A 43 -8.69 6.95 -0.29
CA GLU A 43 -7.65 6.44 -1.19
C GLU A 43 -7.25 5.00 -0.85
N ALA A 44 -7.15 4.67 0.44
CA ALA A 44 -6.87 3.33 0.92
C ALA A 44 -7.99 2.35 0.54
N ARG A 45 -9.26 2.76 0.67
CA ARG A 45 -10.42 1.94 0.28
C ARG A 45 -10.44 1.68 -1.22
N ALA A 46 -10.29 2.71 -2.04
CA ALA A 46 -10.25 2.57 -3.50
C ALA A 46 -9.13 1.63 -3.96
N PHE A 47 -7.99 1.63 -3.27
CA PHE A 47 -6.92 0.66 -3.52
C PHE A 47 -7.34 -0.78 -3.19
N LEU A 48 -7.97 -1.01 -2.03
CA LEU A 48 -8.43 -2.34 -1.61
C LEU A 48 -9.53 -2.89 -2.53
N GLU A 49 -10.42 -2.02 -3.02
CA GLU A 49 -11.49 -2.36 -3.95
C GLU A 49 -10.99 -2.57 -5.39
N GLY A 50 -9.72 -2.25 -5.66
CA GLY A 50 -9.12 -2.41 -6.98
C GLY A 50 -9.65 -1.41 -8.00
N GLU A 51 -10.14 -0.25 -7.58
CA GLU A 51 -10.72 0.78 -8.46
C GLU A 51 -9.69 1.47 -9.37
N ARG A 52 -8.41 1.10 -9.27
CA ARG A 52 -7.38 1.60 -10.18
C ARG A 52 -7.59 1.05 -11.58
N ALA A 53 -7.55 1.94 -12.56
CA ALA A 53 -7.58 1.56 -13.97
C ALA A 53 -6.51 0.47 -14.21
N PRO A 54 -6.88 -0.66 -14.83
CA PRO A 54 -5.91 -1.68 -15.18
C PRO A 54 -4.83 -1.08 -16.08
N HIS A 55 -3.58 -1.45 -15.84
CA HIS A 55 -2.52 -1.12 -16.77
C HIS A 55 -2.84 -1.76 -18.13
N ASP A 56 -2.76 -0.97 -19.20
CA ASP A 56 -2.83 -1.52 -20.55
C ASP A 56 -1.57 -2.36 -20.79
N PRO A 57 -1.69 -3.69 -20.92
CA PRO A 57 -0.54 -4.56 -21.07
C PRO A 57 0.19 -4.30 -22.39
N TYR A 58 -0.47 -3.77 -23.42
CA TYR A 58 0.17 -3.44 -24.70
C TYR A 58 1.10 -2.22 -24.62
N LEU A 59 1.09 -1.49 -23.49
CA LEU A 59 2.09 -0.46 -23.20
C LEU A 59 3.40 -1.02 -22.65
N LEU A 60 3.48 -2.32 -22.35
CA LEU A 60 4.73 -2.99 -22.02
C LEU A 60 5.49 -3.28 -23.32
N GLY A 61 6.72 -2.79 -23.43
CA GLY A 61 7.45 -2.62 -24.70
C GLY A 61 7.64 -3.84 -25.60
N ASP A 62 7.42 -5.05 -25.10
CA ASP A 62 7.58 -6.31 -25.84
C ASP A 62 6.24 -7.04 -26.07
N MET A 63 5.09 -6.43 -25.72
CA MET A 63 3.77 -7.02 -25.90
C MET A 63 3.16 -6.61 -27.25
N THR A 64 3.34 -7.46 -28.27
CA THR A 64 2.66 -7.37 -29.59
C THR A 64 1.31 -8.07 -29.57
#